data_AF-A0A540KEE5-F1
#
_entry.id   AF-A0A540KEE5-F1
#
_cell.length_a   1.000
_cell.length_b   1.000
_cell.length_c   1.000
_cell.angle_alpha   90.00
_cell.angle_beta   90.00
_cell.angle_gamma   90.00
#
_symmetry.space_group_name_H-M   'P 1'
#
loop_
_entity.id
_entity.type
_entity.pdbx_description
1 polymer ?
#
loop_
_entity_poly.entity_id
_entity_poly.type
_entity_poly.pdbx_seq_one_letter_code
_entity_poly.pdbx_strand_id
1 'polypeptide(L)'
;MEEFEGSKFLKRMQHKTLAFVGDSLGRQQFQSLMCMIRGGKERHDVIDVGPEYGIVQARGDVRPSGWAYRFPSTNTTILYSWSSTLCDLQPIDASNPATHYAMHLDRPPAFLRQYIHKLNVLVLNTGHHWNRGKLKANRWVMHLGGVRNTDRKIAVIWKAKNVTVHSIINWVNSQLP
;
A
#
# COMPACT_ATOMS: atom_id res chain seq x y z
N MET A 1 -23.28 17.27 4.35
CA MET A 1 -22.69 16.20 3.51
C MET A 1 -23.84 15.43 2.89
N GLU A 2 -23.72 15.03 1.62
CA GLU A 2 -24.68 14.10 0.98
C GLU A 2 -24.61 12.72 1.68
N GLU A 3 -25.73 12.01 1.76
CA GLU A 3 -25.77 10.64 2.25
C GLU A 3 -25.02 9.68 1.29
N PHE A 4 -24.34 8.68 1.86
CA PHE A 4 -23.56 7.74 1.06
C PHE A 4 -24.45 6.65 0.44
N GLU A 5 -24.38 6.50 -0.87
CA GLU A 5 -24.99 5.37 -1.60
C GLU A 5 -23.92 4.60 -2.39
N GLY A 6 -23.81 3.29 -2.15
CA GLY A 6 -22.82 2.44 -2.83
C GLY A 6 -22.96 2.43 -4.35
N SER A 7 -24.20 2.49 -4.87
CA SER A 7 -24.48 2.60 -6.31
C SER A 7 -23.96 3.89 -6.92
N LYS A 8 -24.18 5.04 -6.26
CA LYS A 8 -23.64 6.34 -6.68
C LYS A 8 -22.11 6.33 -6.67
N PHE A 9 -21.50 5.75 -5.63
CA PHE A 9 -20.04 5.60 -5.57
C PHE A 9 -19.51 4.78 -6.75
N LEU A 10 -20.05 3.58 -6.98
CA LEU A 10 -19.62 2.70 -8.08
C LEU A 10 -19.83 3.36 -9.45
N LYS A 11 -20.91 4.12 -9.64
CA LYS A 11 -21.14 4.89 -10.87
C LYS A 11 -20.07 5.97 -11.08
N ARG A 12 -19.66 6.69 -10.04
CA ARG A 12 -18.55 7.67 -10.12
C ARG A 12 -17.19 7.01 -10.41
N MET A 13 -17.04 5.76 -9.98
CA MET A 13 -15.85 4.94 -10.15
C MET A 13 -15.88 4.02 -11.38
N GLN A 14 -16.88 4.18 -12.27
CA GLN A 14 -17.02 3.35 -13.44
C GLN A 14 -15.74 3.34 -14.30
N HIS A 15 -15.26 2.14 -14.62
CA HIS A 15 -14.01 1.85 -15.33
C HIS A 15 -12.73 2.37 -14.63
N LYS A 16 -12.78 2.60 -13.31
CA LYS A 16 -11.65 3.11 -12.53
C LYS A 16 -11.17 2.11 -11.48
N THR A 17 -9.90 2.23 -11.15
CA THR A 17 -9.24 1.50 -10.07
C THR A 17 -8.93 2.45 -8.91
N LEU A 18 -9.44 2.12 -7.72
CA LEU A 18 -9.09 2.76 -6.45
C LEU A 18 -8.14 1.83 -5.66
N ALA A 19 -6.99 2.35 -5.28
CA ALA A 19 -6.02 1.65 -4.44
C ALA A 19 -5.83 2.32 -3.09
N PHE A 20 -5.94 1.53 -2.03
CA PHE A 20 -5.43 1.86 -0.71
C PHE A 20 -4.04 1.23 -0.54
N VAL A 21 -3.01 2.03 -0.28
CA VAL A 21 -1.66 1.51 -0.07
C VAL A 21 -1.12 2.04 1.25
N GLY A 22 -0.81 1.14 2.18
CA GLY A 22 -0.35 1.56 3.49
C GLY A 22 -0.39 0.51 4.59
N ASP A 23 -0.68 0.95 5.81
CA ASP A 23 -0.66 0.12 7.02
C ASP A 23 -2.04 -0.46 7.40
N SER A 24 -2.15 -1.03 8.60
CA SER A 24 -3.37 -1.63 9.10
C SER A 24 -4.58 -0.70 9.13
N LEU A 25 -4.41 0.63 9.22
CA LEU A 25 -5.52 1.58 9.11
C LEU A 25 -6.02 1.71 7.67
N GLY A 26 -5.13 1.73 6.68
CA GLY A 26 -5.51 1.73 5.27
C GLY A 26 -6.32 0.48 4.92
N ARG A 27 -5.93 -0.68 5.47
CA ARG A 27 -6.72 -1.91 5.34
C ARG A 27 -8.13 -1.77 5.93
N GLN A 28 -8.25 -1.16 7.10
CA GLN A 28 -9.55 -0.95 7.75
C GLN A 28 -10.43 0.03 6.95
N GLN A 29 -9.84 1.08 6.37
CA GLN A 29 -10.56 1.99 5.47
C GLN A 29 -11.06 1.27 4.22
N PHE A 30 -10.21 0.46 3.59
CA PHE A 30 -10.61 -0.40 2.47
C PHE A 30 -11.77 -1.33 2.85
N GLN A 31 -11.66 -2.06 3.96
CA GLN A 31 -12.70 -2.97 4.44
C GLN A 31 -14.01 -2.23 4.75
N SER A 32 -13.93 -1.07 5.39
CA SER A 32 -15.09 -0.22 5.68
C SER A 32 -15.79 0.21 4.39
N LEU A 33 -15.06 0.69 3.38
CA LEU A 33 -15.62 1.07 2.09
C LEU A 33 -16.29 -0.12 1.39
N MET A 34 -15.64 -1.29 1.40
CA MET A 34 -16.21 -2.52 0.81
C MET A 34 -17.52 -2.94 1.50
N CYS A 35 -17.65 -2.74 2.81
CA CYS A 35 -18.90 -2.99 3.53
C CYS A 35 -19.99 -1.97 3.19
N MET A 36 -19.64 -0.68 3.15
CA MET A 36 -20.58 0.40 2.81
C MET A 36 -21.12 0.24 1.38
N ILE A 37 -20.27 -0.11 0.41
CA ILE A 37 -20.69 -0.33 -0.99
C ILE A 37 -21.66 -1.51 -1.10
N ARG A 38 -21.43 -2.59 -0.35
CA ARG A 38 -22.29 -3.78 -0.35
C ARG A 38 -23.55 -3.63 0.51
N GLY A 39 -23.68 -2.55 1.28
CA GLY A 39 -24.77 -2.35 2.22
C GLY A 39 -24.85 -3.46 3.27
N GLY A 40 -23.71 -4.01 3.68
CA GLY A 40 -23.64 -5.13 4.63
C GLY A 40 -24.14 -6.49 4.12
N LYS A 41 -24.46 -6.61 2.83
CA LYS A 41 -24.95 -7.87 2.22
C LYS A 41 -23.82 -8.63 1.54
N GLU A 42 -23.95 -9.96 1.52
CA GLU A 42 -23.12 -10.78 0.65
C GLU A 42 -23.44 -10.47 -0.82
N ARG A 43 -22.40 -10.43 -1.64
CA ARG A 43 -22.49 -10.12 -3.07
C ARG A 43 -21.58 -11.08 -3.82
N HIS A 44 -22.20 -12.07 -4.47
CA HIS A 44 -21.50 -13.09 -5.24
C HIS A 44 -21.06 -12.60 -6.63
N ASP A 45 -21.48 -11.37 -7.02
CA ASP A 45 -21.09 -10.73 -8.27
C ASP A 45 -19.70 -10.07 -8.21
N VAL A 46 -19.05 -10.01 -7.04
CA VAL A 46 -17.73 -9.39 -6.86
C VAL A 46 -16.63 -10.42 -7.15
N ILE A 47 -15.71 -10.09 -8.05
CA ILE A 47 -14.64 -10.99 -8.51
C ILE A 47 -13.33 -10.64 -7.81
N ASP A 48 -12.61 -11.66 -7.30
CA ASP A 48 -11.23 -11.50 -6.85
C ASP A 48 -10.30 -11.39 -8.07
N VAL A 49 -9.61 -10.26 -8.16
CA VAL A 49 -8.68 -9.93 -9.26
C VAL A 49 -7.27 -9.68 -8.74
N GLY A 50 -6.95 -10.16 -7.53
CA GLY A 50 -5.62 -10.05 -6.90
C GLY A 50 -4.45 -10.42 -7.83
N PRO A 51 -4.51 -11.54 -8.57
CA PRO A 51 -3.44 -11.94 -9.48
C PRO A 51 -3.08 -10.90 -10.55
N GLU A 52 -4.03 -10.08 -11.01
CA GLU A 52 -3.77 -9.02 -12.02
C GLU A 52 -2.88 -7.88 -11.48
N TYR A 53 -2.78 -7.80 -10.16
CA TYR A 53 -2.02 -6.81 -9.38
C TYR A 53 -0.86 -7.44 -8.60
N GLY A 54 -0.47 -8.68 -8.93
CA GLY A 54 0.63 -9.37 -8.26
C GLY A 54 0.32 -9.71 -6.80
N ILE A 55 -0.94 -9.62 -6.40
CA ILE A 55 -1.42 -9.98 -5.07
C ILE A 55 -1.77 -11.46 -5.13
N VAL A 56 -0.77 -12.29 -4.85
CA VAL A 56 -0.92 -13.74 -4.75
C VAL A 56 -0.43 -14.13 -3.36
N GLN A 57 -1.23 -14.92 -2.63
CA GLN A 57 -0.77 -15.46 -1.35
C GLN A 57 0.34 -16.47 -1.64
N ALA A 58 1.58 -16.20 -1.20
CA ALA A 58 2.64 -17.18 -1.34
C ALA A 58 2.38 -18.37 -0.41
N ARG A 59 2.86 -19.55 -0.80
CA ARG A 59 2.76 -20.75 0.04
C ARG A 59 3.48 -20.49 1.37
N GLY A 60 2.75 -20.57 2.48
CA GLY A 60 3.27 -20.34 3.83
C GLY A 60 3.00 -18.94 4.40
N ASP A 61 2.46 -18.02 3.60
CA ASP A 61 2.05 -16.71 4.12
C ASP A 61 0.81 -16.84 5.00
N VAL A 62 0.92 -16.37 6.25
CA VAL A 62 -0.21 -16.33 7.20
C VAL A 62 -1.33 -15.41 6.70
N ARG A 63 -0.99 -14.38 5.89
CA ARG A 63 -1.95 -13.44 5.28
C ARG A 63 -1.43 -12.96 3.93
N PRO A 64 -2.32 -12.72 2.94
CA PRO A 64 -1.93 -12.12 1.68
C PRO A 64 -1.41 -10.69 1.89
N SER A 65 -0.52 -10.24 1.01
CA SER A 65 0.04 -8.89 0.98
C SER A 65 -0.97 -7.81 0.55
N GLY A 66 -2.20 -8.19 0.22
CA GLY A 66 -3.25 -7.30 -0.23
C GLY A 66 -4.53 -8.04 -0.62
N TRP A 67 -5.49 -7.31 -1.17
CA TRP A 67 -6.70 -7.84 -1.84
C TRP A 67 -7.07 -6.91 -3.00
N ALA A 68 -7.64 -7.45 -4.07
CA ALA A 68 -8.21 -6.64 -5.15
C ALA A 68 -9.54 -7.23 -5.59
N TYR A 69 -10.59 -6.41 -5.60
CA TYR A 69 -11.93 -6.83 -5.95
C TYR A 69 -12.50 -5.98 -7.07
N ARG A 70 -13.12 -6.64 -8.05
CA ARG A 70 -13.78 -5.99 -9.19
C ARG A 70 -15.28 -6.12 -9.09
N PHE A 71 -15.97 -5.01 -9.31
CA PHE A 71 -17.42 -4.91 -9.48
C PHE A 71 -17.76 -4.92 -10.98
N PRO A 72 -18.23 -6.04 -11.56
CA PRO A 72 -18.38 -6.19 -13.01
C PRO A 72 -19.34 -5.18 -13.64
N SER A 73 -20.44 -4.86 -12.95
CA SER A 73 -21.48 -3.93 -13.44
C SER A 73 -20.98 -2.53 -13.80
N THR A 74 -19.88 -2.10 -13.17
CA THR A 74 -19.26 -0.79 -13.44
C THR A 74 -17.80 -0.92 -13.90
N ASN A 75 -17.29 -2.16 -14.00
CA ASN A 75 -15.86 -2.44 -14.14
C ASN A 75 -14.98 -1.64 -13.15
N THR A 76 -15.49 -1.42 -11.93
CA THR A 76 -14.75 -0.72 -10.88
C THR A 76 -13.87 -1.71 -10.15
N THR A 77 -12.58 -1.40 -9.96
CA THR A 77 -11.69 -2.20 -9.11
C THR A 77 -11.37 -1.42 -7.83
N ILE A 78 -11.50 -2.07 -6.67
CA ILE A 78 -11.07 -1.51 -5.38
C ILE A 78 -10.09 -2.49 -4.77
N LEU A 79 -8.92 -2.00 -4.39
CA LEU A 79 -7.84 -2.85 -3.88
C LEU A 79 -7.14 -2.23 -2.67
N TYR A 80 -6.50 -3.11 -1.91
CA TYR A 80 -5.59 -2.79 -0.83
C TYR A 80 -4.24 -3.48 -1.05
N SER A 81 -3.14 -2.75 -0.87
CA SER A 81 -1.77 -3.29 -0.86
C SER A 81 -1.03 -2.89 0.41
N TRP A 82 -0.43 -3.87 1.08
CA TRP A 82 0.31 -3.66 2.32
C TRP A 82 1.67 -2.98 2.07
N SER A 83 1.83 -1.78 2.62
CA SER A 83 3.12 -1.10 2.72
C SER A 83 3.16 -0.19 3.93
N SER A 84 3.46 -0.77 5.10
CA SER A 84 3.29 -0.06 6.38
C SER A 84 4.12 1.23 6.54
N THR A 85 5.26 1.34 5.87
CA THR A 85 6.15 2.52 5.88
C THR A 85 6.18 3.27 4.56
N LEU A 86 5.49 2.79 3.51
CA LEU A 86 5.58 3.28 2.13
C LEU A 86 6.99 3.23 1.53
N CYS A 87 7.93 2.53 2.15
CA CYS A 87 9.28 2.33 1.60
C CYS A 87 9.33 1.08 0.72
N ASP A 88 10.25 1.07 -0.25
CA ASP A 88 10.77 -0.17 -0.81
C ASP A 88 11.57 -0.92 0.26
N LEU A 89 11.26 -2.20 0.45
CA LEU A 89 11.94 -3.08 1.38
C LEU A 89 12.66 -4.16 0.59
N GLN A 90 13.98 -4.24 0.72
CA GLN A 90 14.79 -5.24 0.03
C GLN A 90 15.68 -5.98 1.03
N PRO A 91 15.85 -7.32 0.92
CA PRO A 91 16.81 -8.04 1.74
C PRO A 91 18.22 -7.50 1.46
N ILE A 92 19.01 -7.23 2.51
CA ILE A 92 20.41 -6.81 2.35
C ILE A 92 21.26 -7.96 1.80
N ASP A 93 20.89 -9.20 2.15
CA ASP A 93 21.47 -10.42 1.62
C ASP A 93 20.34 -11.38 1.24
N ALA A 94 20.09 -11.52 -0.06
CA ALA A 94 18.99 -12.33 -0.60
C ALA A 94 19.18 -13.84 -0.33
N SER A 95 20.41 -14.29 -0.04
CA SER A 95 20.72 -15.70 0.23
C SER A 95 20.47 -16.11 1.69
N ASN A 96 20.35 -15.12 2.59
CA ASN A 96 20.21 -15.35 4.03
C ASN A 96 18.79 -15.03 4.51
N PRO A 97 17.98 -16.04 4.89
CA PRO A 97 16.62 -15.83 5.38
C PRO A 97 16.53 -14.98 6.66
N ALA A 98 17.63 -14.93 7.44
CA ALA A 98 17.72 -14.14 8.66
C ALA A 98 18.25 -12.71 8.44
N THR A 99 18.47 -12.31 7.18
CA THR A 99 19.03 -11.00 6.86
C THR A 99 18.20 -9.83 7.38
N HIS A 100 18.87 -8.67 7.50
CA HIS A 100 18.19 -7.40 7.68
C HIS A 100 17.66 -6.89 6.34
N TYR A 101 16.67 -6.01 6.38
CA TYR A 101 16.10 -5.42 5.18
C TYR A 101 16.49 -3.95 5.07
N ALA A 102 16.94 -3.55 3.89
CA ALA A 102 17.09 -2.17 3.50
C ALA A 102 15.71 -1.55 3.31
N MET A 103 15.38 -0.58 4.16
CA MET A 103 14.18 0.24 4.08
C MET A 103 14.55 1.56 3.42
N HIS A 104 14.30 1.65 2.11
CA HIS A 104 14.65 2.80 1.29
C HIS A 104 13.67 3.95 1.51
N LEU A 105 14.14 4.98 2.21
CA LEU A 105 13.32 6.13 2.59
C LEU A 105 12.89 6.98 1.39
N ASP A 106 13.61 6.90 0.28
CA ASP A 106 13.45 7.70 -0.95
C ASP A 106 12.84 6.91 -2.12
N ARG A 107 12.47 5.64 -1.89
CA ARG A 107 11.98 4.76 -2.95
C ARG A 107 10.59 4.23 -2.64
N PRO A 108 9.61 4.38 -3.55
CA PRO A 108 8.26 3.86 -3.35
C PRO A 108 8.23 2.33 -3.32
N PRO A 109 7.21 1.74 -2.69
CA PRO A 109 7.06 0.29 -2.60
C PRO A 109 6.99 -0.34 -3.99
N ALA A 110 7.51 -1.56 -4.13
CA ALA A 110 7.50 -2.30 -5.40
C ALA A 110 6.10 -2.32 -6.06
N PHE A 111 5.03 -2.50 -5.28
CA PHE A 111 3.65 -2.44 -5.77
C PHE A 111 3.34 -1.14 -6.53
N LEU A 112 3.66 0.02 -5.95
CA LEU A 112 3.39 1.30 -6.61
C LEU A 112 4.23 1.44 -7.87
N ARG A 113 5.53 1.12 -7.81
CA ARG A 113 6.41 1.18 -8.99
C ARG A 113 5.90 0.35 -10.15
N GLN A 114 5.33 -0.82 -9.85
CA GLN A 114 4.85 -1.76 -10.86
C GLN A 114 3.45 -1.41 -11.37
N TYR A 115 2.53 -0.96 -10.50
CA TYR A 115 1.11 -0.91 -10.84
C TYR A 115 0.50 0.50 -10.86
N ILE A 116 1.26 1.57 -10.56
CA ILE A 116 0.70 2.94 -10.53
C ILE A 116 -0.02 3.34 -11.81
N HIS A 117 0.47 2.87 -12.97
CA HIS A 117 -0.12 3.14 -14.29
C HIS A 117 -1.53 2.52 -14.48
N LYS A 118 -1.94 1.58 -13.61
CA LYS A 118 -3.28 0.98 -13.61
C LYS A 118 -4.25 1.68 -12.64
N LEU A 119 -3.79 2.66 -11.87
CA LEU A 119 -4.55 3.28 -10.79
C LEU A 119 -5.15 4.62 -11.24
N ASN A 120 -6.39 4.87 -10.87
CA ASN A 120 -7.06 6.15 -11.13
C ASN A 120 -7.21 6.99 -9.86
N VAL A 121 -7.35 6.33 -8.71
CA VAL A 121 -7.42 6.98 -7.40
C VAL A 121 -6.48 6.23 -6.45
N LEU A 122 -5.61 6.97 -5.76
CA LEU A 122 -4.65 6.42 -4.82
C LEU A 122 -4.84 7.06 -3.44
N VAL A 123 -5.03 6.23 -2.43
CA VAL A 123 -5.11 6.63 -1.02
C VAL A 123 -3.89 6.05 -0.30
N LEU A 124 -2.97 6.92 0.12
CA LEU A 124 -1.77 6.55 0.86
C LEU A 124 -1.96 6.76 2.35
N ASN A 125 -1.50 5.82 3.16
CA ASN A 125 -1.47 6.00 4.61
C ASN A 125 -0.22 5.37 5.25
N THR A 126 0.35 6.02 6.26
CA THR A 126 1.43 5.44 7.07
C THR A 126 1.58 6.11 8.43
N GLY A 127 1.73 5.31 9.48
CA GLY A 127 2.01 5.83 10.80
C GLY A 127 2.42 4.78 11.81
N HIS A 128 1.62 3.73 11.99
CA HIS A 128 1.74 2.81 13.12
C HIS A 128 3.09 2.08 13.20
N HIS A 129 3.74 1.88 12.06
CA HIS A 129 5.02 1.17 11.98
C HIS A 129 6.24 2.07 12.12
N TRP A 130 6.07 3.41 12.15
CA TRP A 130 7.15 4.35 12.41
C TRP A 130 7.44 4.45 13.91
N ASN A 131 8.01 3.39 14.48
CA ASN A 131 8.53 3.36 15.84
C ASN A 131 9.70 2.37 15.98
N ARG A 132 10.56 2.57 16.99
CA ARG A 132 11.81 1.81 17.15
C ARG A 132 11.55 0.32 17.32
N GLY A 133 10.52 -0.04 18.07
CA GLY A 133 10.14 -1.43 18.31
C GLY A 133 9.80 -2.18 17.02
N LYS A 134 8.95 -1.58 16.17
CA LYS A 134 8.55 -2.17 14.89
C LYS A 134 9.72 -2.25 13.91
N LEU A 135 10.53 -1.20 13.78
CA LEU A 135 11.70 -1.24 12.90
C LEU A 135 12.68 -2.34 13.32
N LYS A 136 12.97 -2.46 14.63
CA LYS A 136 13.86 -3.51 15.17
C LYS A 136 13.28 -4.90 14.97
N ALA A 137 12.00 -5.11 15.28
CA ALA A 137 11.34 -6.41 15.16
C ALA A 137 11.30 -6.91 13.71
N ASN A 138 11.16 -6.01 12.73
CA ASN A 138 11.19 -6.35 11.31
C ASN A 138 12.62 -6.30 10.70
N ARG A 139 13.65 -6.04 11.51
CA ARG A 139 15.05 -5.94 11.07
C ARG A 139 15.28 -4.92 9.95
N TRP A 140 14.53 -3.81 10.00
CA TRP A 140 14.61 -2.74 8.99
C TRP A 140 15.74 -1.78 9.31
N VAL A 141 16.58 -1.55 8.31
CA VAL A 141 17.69 -0.60 8.35
C VAL A 141 17.36 0.53 7.37
N MET A 142 17.41 1.78 7.82
CA MET A 142 17.12 2.93 6.97
C MET A 142 18.20 3.10 5.90
N HIS A 143 17.79 3.19 4.63
CA HIS A 143 18.64 3.47 3.48
C HIS A 143 18.16 4.74 2.78
N LEU A 144 19.09 5.51 2.20
CA LEU A 144 18.83 6.71 1.42
C LEU A 144 19.90 6.79 0.31
N GLY A 145 19.50 7.09 -0.93
CA GLY A 145 20.42 7.10 -2.07
C GLY A 145 21.04 5.73 -2.36
N GLY A 146 20.32 4.64 -2.03
CA GLY A 146 20.80 3.26 -2.19
C GLY A 146 21.74 2.75 -1.08
N VAL A 147 22.32 3.63 -0.26
CA VAL A 147 23.25 3.26 0.82
C VAL A 147 22.59 3.33 2.20
N ARG A 148 23.22 2.69 3.19
CA ARG A 148 22.78 2.76 4.59
C ARG A 148 22.83 4.20 5.08
N ASN A 149 21.75 4.68 5.69
CA ASN A 149 21.70 6.02 6.26
C ASN A 149 22.66 6.15 7.46
N THR A 150 23.62 7.06 7.38
CA THR A 150 24.55 7.43 8.46
C THR A 150 24.22 8.80 9.08
N ASP A 151 23.29 9.56 8.49
CA ASP A 151 22.86 10.86 9.03
C ASP A 151 22.00 10.65 10.28
N ARG A 152 22.56 11.06 11.44
CA ARG A 152 21.90 11.01 12.74
C ARG A 152 20.63 11.86 12.81
N LYS A 153 20.52 12.93 12.01
CA LYS A 153 19.31 13.75 11.93
C LYS A 153 18.18 12.97 11.24
N ILE A 154 18.47 12.30 10.13
CA ILE A 154 17.47 11.50 9.41
C ILE A 154 17.15 10.19 10.16
N ALA A 155 18.10 9.63 10.92
CA ALA A 155 17.87 8.45 11.75
C ALA A 155 16.79 8.61 12.83
N VAL A 156 16.38 9.85 13.14
CA VAL A 156 15.22 10.12 13.99
C VAL A 156 13.94 9.71 13.25
N ILE A 157 13.17 8.80 13.84
CA ILE A 157 12.03 8.14 13.20
C ILE A 157 11.03 9.09 12.54
N TRP A 158 10.62 10.17 13.23
CA TRP A 158 9.66 11.10 12.67
C TRP A 158 10.25 11.91 11.49
N LYS A 159 11.57 12.17 11.51
CA LYS A 159 12.28 12.83 10.40
C LYS A 159 12.42 11.88 9.21
N ALA A 160 12.80 10.62 9.45
CA ALA A 160 12.79 9.59 8.41
C ALA A 160 11.41 9.44 7.77
N LYS A 161 10.35 9.37 8.60
CA LYS A 161 8.96 9.35 8.13
C LYS A 161 8.67 10.54 7.22
N ASN A 162 9.07 11.74 7.63
CA ASN A 162 8.83 12.94 6.86
C ASN A 162 9.55 12.90 5.50
N VAL A 163 10.83 12.50 5.49
CA VAL A 163 11.60 12.29 4.26
C VAL A 163 10.90 11.30 3.34
N THR A 164 10.38 10.19 3.87
CA THR A 164 9.64 9.21 3.08
C THR A 164 8.36 9.76 2.52
N VAL A 165 7.51 10.38 3.33
CA VAL A 165 6.25 10.95 2.86
C VAL A 165 6.48 11.95 1.72
N HIS A 166 7.44 12.86 1.88
CA HIS A 166 7.77 13.82 0.82
C HIS A 166 8.33 13.14 -0.43
N SER A 167 9.26 12.20 -0.29
CA SER A 167 9.84 11.47 -1.42
C SER A 167 8.79 10.69 -2.21
N ILE A 168 7.90 9.98 -1.50
CA ILE A 168 6.86 9.17 -2.14
C ILE A 168 5.82 10.05 -2.82
N ILE A 169 5.37 11.14 -2.18
CA ILE A 169 4.43 12.07 -2.81
C ILE A 169 5.04 12.72 -4.05
N ASN A 170 6.29 13.18 -3.99
CA ASN A 170 6.97 13.76 -5.13
C ASN A 170 7.09 12.76 -6.29
N TRP A 171 7.42 11.50 -5.98
CA TRP A 171 7.45 10.44 -6.99
C TRP A 171 6.05 10.19 -7.58
N VAL A 172 5.01 10.07 -6.75
CA VAL A 172 3.63 9.87 -7.24
C VAL A 172 3.21 11.02 -8.15
N ASN A 173 3.46 12.27 -7.76
CA ASN A 173 3.15 13.44 -8.56
C ASN A 173 3.88 13.43 -9.91
N SER A 174 5.08 12.84 -9.98
CA SER A 174 5.83 12.71 -11.23
C SER A 174 5.33 11.58 -12.13
N GLN A 175 4.47 10.67 -11.63
CA GLN A 175 3.88 9.58 -12.42
C GLN A 175 2.48 9.93 -12.94
N LEU A 176 1.82 10.93 -12.35
CA LEU A 176 0.49 11.37 -12.74
C LEU A 176 0.62 12.45 -13.83
N PRO A 177 -0.23 12.41 -14.87
CA PRO A 177 -0.26 13.42 -15.93
C PRO A 177 -0.68 14.81 -15.42
#